data_AF-A0A533WVC4-F1
#
_entry.id   AF-A0A533WVC4-F1
#
_cell.length_a   1.000
_cell.length_b   1.000
_cell.length_c   1.000
_cell.angle_alpha   90.00
_cell.angle_beta   90.00
_cell.angle_gamma   90.00
#
_symmetry.space_group_name_H-M   'P 1'
#
loop_
_entity.id
_entity.type
_entity.pdbx_description
1 polymer ?
#
loop_
_entity_poly.entity_id
_entity_poly.type
_entity_poly.pdbx_seq_one_letter_code
_entity_poly.pdbx_strand_id
1 'polypeptide(L)' 'KKMVTLCPTNCYSMEGGDVTLQHEACIECGTCAEETEWRHPRGEKGVVYQYG' A
#
# COMPACT_ATOMS: atom_id res chain seq x y z
N LYS A 1 -13.86 2.79 -2.72
CA LYS A 1 -12.49 2.69 -2.17
C LYS A 1 -11.63 2.00 -3.23
N LYS A 2 -11.20 2.76 -4.26
CA LYS A 2 -10.41 2.19 -5.36
C LYS A 2 -9.10 1.63 -4.85
N MET A 3 -8.57 2.14 -3.71
CA MET A 3 -7.34 1.61 -3.12
C MET A 3 -7.39 0.11 -2.79
N VAL A 4 -8.57 -0.45 -2.47
CA VAL A 4 -8.72 -1.87 -2.13
C VAL A 4 -8.61 -2.76 -3.37
N THR A 5 -9.10 -2.29 -4.51
CA THR A 5 -9.13 -3.05 -5.76
C THR A 5 -7.92 -2.80 -6.66
N LEU A 6 -7.30 -1.62 -6.56
CA LEU A 6 -6.18 -1.20 -7.40
C LEU A 6 -4.80 -1.46 -6.78
N CYS A 7 -4.73 -1.75 -5.47
CA CYS A 7 -3.45 -2.03 -4.84
C CYS A 7 -2.84 -3.32 -5.42
N PRO A 8 -1.64 -3.27 -6.02
CA PRO A 8 -1.04 -4.42 -6.69
C PRO A 8 -0.67 -5.56 -5.74
N THR A 9 -0.51 -5.25 -4.45
CA THR A 9 -0.12 -6.23 -3.41
C THR A 9 -1.19 -6.44 -2.36
N ASN A 10 -2.41 -5.96 -2.59
CA ASN A 10 -3.54 -6.11 -1.67
C ASN A 10 -3.24 -5.66 -0.23
N CYS A 11 -2.50 -4.55 -0.05
CA CYS A 11 -2.24 -3.96 1.26
C CYS A 11 -3.50 -3.56 2.02
N TYR A 12 -4.65 -3.44 1.35
CA TYR A 12 -5.91 -3.03 1.95
C TYR A 12 -6.93 -4.16 1.83
N SER A 13 -7.55 -4.53 2.94
CA SER A 13 -8.72 -5.41 2.98
C SER A 13 -9.94 -4.66 3.49
N MET A 14 -11.13 -5.13 3.13
CA MET A 14 -12.40 -4.56 3.58
C MET A 14 -13.31 -5.65 4.14
N GLU A 15 -13.72 -5.48 5.39
CA GLU A 15 -14.68 -6.35 6.07
C GLU A 15 -15.68 -5.47 6.81
N GLY A 16 -16.99 -5.71 6.63
CA GLY A 16 -18.02 -4.96 7.37
C GLY A 16 -18.06 -3.45 7.12
N GLY A 17 -17.35 -2.93 6.10
CA GLY A 17 -17.23 -1.49 5.83
C GLY A 17 -15.95 -0.85 6.40
N ASP A 18 -15.29 -1.54 7.32
CA ASP A 18 -13.99 -1.19 7.87
C ASP A 18 -12.87 -1.56 6.90
N VAL A 19 -11.76 -0.82 6.95
CA VAL A 19 -10.57 -1.08 6.14
C VAL A 19 -9.40 -1.37 7.06
N THR A 20 -8.72 -2.48 6.78
CA THR A 20 -7.47 -2.83 7.43
C THR A 20 -6.32 -2.63 6.45
N LEU A 21 -5.17 -2.17 6.97
CA LEU A 21 -3.94 -1.95 6.22
C LEU A 21 -2.86 -2.92 6.71
N GLN A 22 -2.26 -3.65 5.76
CA GLN A 22 -1.02 -4.44 5.94
C GLN A 22 0.09 -3.80 5.10
N HIS A 23 0.91 -2.98 5.76
CA HIS A 23 1.91 -2.16 5.09
C HIS A 23 3.19 -2.93 4.74
N GLU A 24 3.40 -4.13 5.28
CA GLU A 24 4.60 -4.95 5.04
C GLU A 24 4.70 -5.43 3.59
N ALA A 25 3.57 -5.55 2.89
CA ALA A 25 3.51 -5.92 1.48
C ALA A 25 3.57 -4.71 0.53
N CYS A 26 3.74 -3.48 1.05
CA CYS A 26 3.74 -2.28 0.22
C CYS A 26 5.00 -2.23 -0.66
N ILE A 27 4.82 -2.13 -1.96
CA ILE A 27 5.90 -1.97 -2.96
C ILE A 27 6.14 -0.52 -3.36
N GLU A 28 5.61 0.43 -2.59
CA GLU A 28 5.78 1.87 -2.81
C GLU A 28 5.31 2.41 -4.17
N CYS A 29 4.32 1.75 -4.79
CA CYS A 29 3.79 2.14 -6.10
C CYS A 29 2.95 3.44 -6.10
N GLY A 30 2.49 3.91 -4.94
CA GLY A 30 1.70 5.15 -4.81
C GLY A 30 0.26 5.10 -5.33
N THR A 31 -0.23 3.95 -5.84
CA THR A 31 -1.60 3.84 -6.41
C THR A 31 -2.71 4.25 -5.44
N CYS A 32 -2.51 4.04 -4.14
CA CYS A 32 -3.48 4.39 -3.09
C CYS A 32 -3.33 5.83 -2.56
N ALA A 33 -2.36 6.61 -3.03
CA ALA A 33 -2.03 7.92 -2.44
C ALA A 33 -3.11 8.99 -2.63
N GLU A 34 -3.97 8.86 -3.65
CA GLU A 34 -5.09 9.79 -3.86
C GLU A 34 -6.18 9.65 -2.78
N GLU A 35 -6.38 8.42 -2.26
CA GLU A 35 -7.45 8.10 -1.31
C GLU A 35 -6.95 7.96 0.14
N THR A 36 -5.64 8.12 0.40
CA THR A 36 -5.02 7.83 1.71
C THR A 36 -3.90 8.82 2.05
N GLU A 37 -3.48 8.86 3.32
CA GLU A 37 -2.31 9.63 3.76
C GLU A 37 -0.99 8.88 3.49
N TRP A 38 -0.88 8.20 2.36
CA TRP A 38 0.29 7.40 2.01
C TRP A 38 1.57 8.26 1.94
N ARG A 39 2.67 7.72 2.48
CA ARG A 39 3.99 8.35 2.48
C ARG A 39 5.06 7.27 2.30
N HIS A 40 6.19 7.65 1.71
CA HIS A 40 7.35 6.75 1.66
C HIS A 40 7.78 6.32 3.06
N PRO A 41 8.25 5.06 3.22
CA PRO A 41 8.90 4.61 4.44
C PRO A 41 10.10 5.49 4.80
N ARG A 42 10.45 5.53 6.08
CA ARG A 42 11.70 6.17 6.52
C ARG A 42 12.89 5.41 5.92
N GLY A 43 13.99 6.12 5.62
CA GLY A 43 15.16 5.56 4.93
C GLY A 43 15.60 4.19 5.43
N GLU A 44 16.09 3.37 4.50
CA GLU A 44 16.46 1.94 4.69
C GLU A 44 15.30 0.99 5.05
N LYS A 45 14.05 1.47 5.10
CA LYS A 45 12.84 0.66 5.20
C LYS A 45 12.14 0.58 3.85
N GLY A 46 11.26 -0.42 3.69
CA GLY A 46 10.42 -0.56 2.52
C GLY A 46 10.92 -1.65 1.57
N VAL A 47 10.54 -1.50 0.31
CA VAL A 47 10.88 -2.48 -0.74
C VAL A 47 12.30 -2.24 -1.27
N VAL A 48 13.05 -3.31 -1.49
CA VAL A 48 14.37 -3.26 -2.13
C VAL A 48 14.31 -4.02 -3.45
N TYR A 49 14.41 -3.29 -4.56
CA TYR A 49 14.43 -3.87 -5.90
C TYR A 49 15.85 -4.30 -6.26
N GLN A 50 16.02 -5.57 -6.65
CA GLN A 50 17.33 -6.10 -7.10
C GLN A 50 17.58 -5.85 -8.60
N TYR A 51 16.52 -5.87 -9.43
CA TYR A 51 16.64 -5.80 -10.89
C TYR A 51 15.70 -4.78 -11.56
N GLY A 52 14.98 -3.96 -10.76
CA GLY A 52 13.93 -3.07 -11.26
C GLY A 52 12.64 -3.83 -11.52
#